data_AF-A0A388SNM2-F1
#
_entry.id   AF-A0A388SNM2-F1
#
_cell.length_a   1.000
_cell.length_b   1.000
_cell.length_c   1.000
_cell.angle_alpha   90.00
_cell.angle_beta   90.00
_cell.angle_gamma   90.00
#
_symmetry.space_group_name_H-M   'P 1'
#
loop_
_entity.id
_entity.type
_entity.pdbx_description
1 polymer ?
#
loop_
_entity_poly.entity_id
_entity_poly.type
_entity_poly.pdbx_seq_one_letter_code
_entity_poly.pdbx_strand_id
1 'polypeptide(L)'
;MCGICGVKGASPPSPETFDRMLSALKHRGPDQDGRYERPGYTAGMRRLSINDVAGGGQPLYNADRSVVLFYNGEIYNSPQLRRELEASGTRFHTTCDGEVICHLYERHGEKAFSLLDGMFACALWSERERKLILARDPYGEKPLYYTVLPCGGLAFASEVKSLLRHPDVDRELDYQALWDFPTFLWIPEPDTAFRSIKHLPGGHLLIDGQDGRRIVPYECRYDRTPDVSGLAPDDIVALVRQTVEQAVTSRLLSDVPVGCFLSGGLDSSIVATLASRALPSLSTFTIGFEDLHDPYHGRSDESPLAEATARRLGTTHRTIRVTGGDFRALLPDFCAAGDLPFAVSSGLGVMAVAHEARKDGVKVLLTGDGADEAFGGYSWYLHLDAMRSRRSAKPDEAPVSFQNFGLPLEKRLIALAGYAPPRGPGHGTITPPNPKNGHCSPRNRSSAWAHPCGTSRRTRTAHGTPSTTSGRIRRSIFRSRCWPRQTA
;
A
#
# COMPACT_ATOMS: atom_id res chain seq x y z
N MET A 1 1.70 -9.41 -10.66
CA MET A 1 1.01 -9.53 -9.35
C MET A 1 -0.46 -9.78 -9.64
N CYS A 2 -1.24 -10.47 -8.81
CA CYS A 2 -2.67 -10.57 -9.10
C CYS A 2 -3.39 -9.22 -8.85
N GLY A 3 -4.59 -9.06 -9.39
CA GLY A 3 -5.51 -7.97 -9.07
C GLY A 3 -6.88 -8.54 -8.74
N ILE A 4 -7.48 -8.11 -7.64
CA ILE A 4 -8.84 -8.53 -7.23
C ILE A 4 -9.78 -7.34 -7.26
N CYS A 5 -11.06 -7.56 -7.56
CA CYS A 5 -12.12 -6.57 -7.38
C CYS A 5 -13.47 -7.23 -7.15
N GLY A 6 -14.40 -6.50 -6.54
CA GLY A 6 -15.76 -6.99 -6.34
C GLY A 6 -16.70 -5.99 -5.68
N VAL A 7 -17.96 -6.40 -5.59
CA VAL A 7 -19.07 -5.66 -5.00
C VAL A 7 -19.91 -6.61 -4.15
N LYS A 8 -20.13 -6.24 -2.88
CA LYS A 8 -21.16 -6.83 -2.01
C LYS A 8 -22.30 -5.83 -1.87
N GLY A 9 -23.53 -6.22 -2.21
CA GLY A 9 -24.68 -5.32 -2.12
C GLY A 9 -25.97 -5.97 -2.63
N ALA A 10 -27.12 -5.36 -2.34
CA ALA A 10 -28.43 -5.91 -2.72
C ALA A 10 -28.58 -6.08 -4.23
N SER A 11 -28.02 -5.16 -5.01
CA SER A 11 -27.99 -5.20 -6.48
C SER A 11 -26.58 -5.53 -6.96
N PRO A 12 -26.39 -6.53 -7.84
CA PRO A 12 -25.11 -6.76 -8.48
C PRO A 12 -24.77 -5.61 -9.44
N PRO A 13 -23.48 -5.35 -9.68
CA PRO A 13 -23.08 -4.43 -10.75
C PRO A 13 -23.54 -4.98 -12.12
N SER A 14 -23.76 -4.10 -13.10
CA SER A 14 -24.03 -4.56 -14.47
C SER A 14 -22.82 -5.35 -15.01
N PRO A 15 -23.02 -6.34 -15.89
CA PRO A 15 -21.92 -7.11 -16.48
C PRO A 15 -20.84 -6.21 -17.10
N GLU A 16 -21.25 -5.17 -17.84
CA GLU A 16 -20.33 -4.22 -18.49
C GLU A 16 -19.54 -3.41 -17.47
N THR A 17 -20.16 -3.06 -16.34
CA THR A 17 -19.50 -2.35 -15.26
C THR A 17 -18.42 -3.22 -14.63
N PHE A 18 -18.77 -4.47 -14.33
CA PHE A 18 -17.85 -5.41 -13.72
C PHE A 18 -16.69 -5.78 -14.68
N ASP A 19 -16.97 -5.93 -15.97
CA ASP A 19 -15.96 -6.15 -17.01
C ASP A 19 -14.94 -5.01 -17.09
N ARG A 20 -15.41 -3.76 -16.98
CA ARG A 20 -14.49 -2.59 -16.93
C ARG A 20 -13.64 -2.61 -15.67
N MET A 21 -14.21 -2.96 -14.52
CA MET A 21 -13.47 -3.08 -13.25
C MET A 21 -12.34 -4.12 -13.37
N LEU A 22 -12.64 -5.32 -13.90
CA LEU A 22 -11.65 -6.38 -14.12
C LEU A 22 -10.61 -6.02 -15.19
N SER A 23 -11.04 -5.39 -16.28
CA SER A 23 -10.16 -5.00 -17.37
C SER A 23 -9.12 -3.97 -16.94
N ALA A 24 -9.48 -3.08 -16.01
CA ALA A 24 -8.56 -2.12 -15.42
C ALA A 24 -7.41 -2.76 -14.60
N LEU A 25 -7.50 -4.06 -14.28
CA LEU A 25 -6.49 -4.80 -13.51
C LEU A 25 -5.64 -5.74 -14.38
N LYS A 26 -5.82 -5.75 -15.71
CA LYS A 26 -5.16 -6.70 -16.62
C LYS A 26 -3.63 -6.62 -16.59
N HIS A 27 -3.06 -5.42 -16.40
CA HIS A 27 -1.60 -5.23 -16.33
C HIS A 27 -0.97 -5.96 -15.14
N ARG A 28 -1.71 -6.08 -14.03
CA ARG A 28 -1.27 -6.83 -12.86
C ARG A 28 -1.18 -8.31 -13.21
N GLY A 29 -2.29 -8.88 -13.65
CA GLY A 29 -2.49 -10.31 -13.90
C GLY A 29 -2.91 -10.63 -15.33
N PRO A 30 -1.95 -10.77 -16.26
CA PRO A 30 -2.24 -11.00 -17.67
C PRO A 30 -2.54 -12.45 -18.04
N ASP A 31 -2.29 -13.42 -17.15
CA ASP A 31 -2.24 -14.84 -17.50
C ASP A 31 -3.64 -15.48 -17.52
N GLN A 32 -4.50 -15.15 -16.55
CA GLN A 32 -5.85 -15.71 -16.41
C GLN A 32 -6.80 -14.69 -15.77
N ASP A 33 -8.10 -14.92 -15.91
CA ASP A 33 -9.14 -14.23 -15.15
C ASP A 33 -10.08 -15.22 -14.45
N GLY A 34 -10.75 -14.72 -13.42
CA GLY A 34 -11.64 -15.50 -12.58
C GLY A 34 -12.83 -14.68 -12.12
N ARG A 35 -13.99 -15.31 -11.97
CA ARG A 35 -15.24 -14.66 -11.56
C ARG A 35 -16.05 -15.53 -10.62
N TYR A 36 -16.77 -14.87 -9.74
CA TYR A 36 -17.75 -15.46 -8.86
C TYR A 36 -18.96 -14.53 -8.75
N GLU A 37 -20.13 -15.06 -9.08
CA GLU A 37 -21.38 -14.31 -9.07
C GLU A 37 -22.45 -15.11 -8.33
N ARG A 38 -22.97 -14.50 -7.26
CA ARG A 38 -24.11 -14.99 -6.49
C ARG A 38 -24.97 -13.80 -6.07
N PRO A 39 -26.25 -14.01 -5.74
CA PRO A 39 -27.08 -12.96 -5.17
C PRO A 39 -26.34 -12.30 -4.01
N GLY A 40 -26.20 -10.98 -4.03
CA GLY A 40 -25.55 -10.21 -2.97
C GLY A 40 -24.03 -10.08 -3.06
N TYR A 41 -23.34 -10.81 -3.94
CA TYR A 41 -21.88 -10.78 -4.05
C TYR A 41 -21.38 -11.12 -5.47
N THR A 42 -20.63 -10.20 -6.05
CA THR A 42 -19.93 -10.36 -7.33
C THR A 42 -18.46 -10.03 -7.11
N ALA A 43 -17.56 -10.94 -7.45
CA ALA A 43 -16.13 -10.70 -7.33
C ALA A 43 -15.35 -11.43 -8.42
N GLY A 44 -14.12 -11.02 -8.62
CA GLY A 44 -13.28 -11.56 -9.66
C GLY A 44 -11.84 -11.10 -9.54
N MET A 45 -11.02 -11.63 -10.42
CA MET A 45 -9.60 -11.39 -10.39
C MET A 45 -8.93 -11.46 -11.77
N ARG A 46 -7.74 -10.89 -11.82
CA ARG A 46 -6.72 -11.02 -12.87
C ARG A 46 -5.50 -11.70 -12.26
N ARG A 47 -5.06 -12.81 -12.83
CA ARG A 47 -3.99 -13.65 -12.29
C ARG A 47 -2.66 -13.39 -12.97
N LEU A 48 -1.60 -13.22 -12.17
CA LEU A 48 -0.24 -13.53 -12.61
C LEU A 48 0.11 -14.88 -11.99
N SER A 49 0.30 -15.90 -12.80
CA SER A 49 0.53 -17.26 -12.34
C SER A 49 2.00 -17.42 -11.92
N ILE A 50 2.23 -17.55 -10.60
CA ILE A 50 3.55 -17.76 -9.97
C ILE A 50 3.62 -19.17 -9.39
N ASN A 51 2.79 -19.48 -8.38
CA ASN A 51 2.65 -20.82 -7.82
C ASN A 51 1.45 -21.56 -8.44
N ASP A 52 1.62 -22.85 -8.67
CA ASP A 52 0.65 -23.75 -9.28
C ASP A 52 0.14 -23.19 -10.61
N VAL A 53 1.06 -23.00 -11.57
CA VAL A 53 0.74 -22.32 -12.83
C VAL A 53 -0.47 -22.93 -13.54
N ALA A 54 -0.60 -24.27 -13.51
CA ALA A 54 -1.67 -25.01 -14.15
C ALA A 54 -2.97 -25.07 -13.32
N GLY A 55 -2.89 -25.27 -11.99
CA GLY A 55 -4.03 -25.57 -11.13
C GLY A 55 -4.49 -24.43 -10.21
N GLY A 56 -3.69 -23.39 -10.01
CA GLY A 56 -3.94 -22.31 -9.05
C GLY A 56 -4.91 -21.23 -9.51
N GLY A 57 -5.83 -21.56 -10.43
CA GLY A 57 -6.88 -20.66 -10.87
C GLY A 57 -7.74 -20.19 -9.70
N GLN A 58 -8.15 -18.93 -9.71
CA GLN A 58 -9.01 -18.36 -8.67
C GLN A 58 -10.41 -18.10 -9.23
N PRO A 59 -11.48 -18.28 -8.44
CA PRO A 59 -11.50 -18.37 -6.98
C PRO A 59 -11.00 -19.71 -6.42
N LEU A 60 -10.33 -19.64 -5.28
CA LEU A 60 -9.99 -20.79 -4.45
C LEU A 60 -11.15 -21.12 -3.52
N TYR A 61 -11.25 -22.37 -3.08
CA TYR A 61 -12.36 -22.87 -2.28
C TYR A 61 -11.88 -23.74 -1.12
N ASN A 62 -12.70 -23.86 -0.07
CA ASN A 62 -12.60 -25.00 0.84
C ASN A 62 -13.29 -26.24 0.22
N ALA A 63 -13.28 -27.37 0.93
CA ALA A 63 -13.71 -28.67 0.40
C ALA A 63 -15.17 -28.71 -0.08
N ASP A 64 -16.09 -28.04 0.63
CA ASP A 64 -17.51 -27.98 0.26
C ASP A 64 -17.87 -26.73 -0.57
N ARG A 65 -16.88 -25.91 -0.93
CA ARG A 65 -17.01 -24.65 -1.67
C ARG A 65 -17.93 -23.62 -1.01
N SER A 66 -18.14 -23.70 0.31
CA SER A 66 -18.87 -22.68 1.06
C SER A 66 -18.01 -21.46 1.44
N VAL A 67 -16.69 -21.60 1.33
CA VAL A 67 -15.72 -20.49 1.42
C VAL A 67 -15.14 -20.25 0.04
N VAL A 68 -15.20 -19.00 -0.42
CA VAL A 68 -14.72 -18.57 -1.74
C VAL A 68 -13.67 -17.48 -1.55
N LEU A 69 -12.50 -17.65 -2.15
CA LEU A 69 -11.38 -16.72 -1.97
C LEU A 69 -10.85 -16.22 -3.30
N PHE A 70 -10.72 -14.90 -3.38
CA PHE A 70 -9.80 -14.24 -4.29
C PHE A 70 -8.69 -13.60 -3.47
N TYR A 71 -7.43 -13.76 -3.87
CA TYR A 71 -6.32 -13.05 -3.22
C TYR A 71 -5.21 -12.66 -4.21
N ASN A 72 -4.55 -11.56 -3.87
CA ASN A 72 -3.32 -11.11 -4.48
C ASN A 72 -2.23 -11.17 -3.41
N GLY A 73 -1.32 -12.13 -3.50
CA GLY A 73 -0.32 -12.34 -2.47
C GLY A 73 0.52 -13.60 -2.64
N GLU A 74 1.35 -13.85 -1.64
CA GLU A 74 2.17 -15.05 -1.46
C GLU A 74 2.14 -15.41 0.03
N ILE A 75 1.77 -16.65 0.36
CA ILE A 75 1.77 -17.18 1.73
C ILE A 75 3.00 -18.08 1.91
N TYR A 76 4.08 -17.50 2.42
CA TYR A 76 5.39 -18.11 2.55
C TYR A 76 5.41 -19.33 3.47
N ASN A 77 4.58 -19.33 4.52
CA ASN A 77 4.44 -20.49 5.41
C ASN A 77 3.37 -21.50 4.94
N SER A 78 2.83 -21.37 3.73
CA SER A 78 1.84 -22.31 3.20
C SER A 78 2.30 -23.77 3.18
N PRO A 79 3.57 -24.14 2.91
CA PRO A 79 3.99 -25.55 2.97
C PRO A 79 3.89 -26.13 4.38
N GLN A 80 4.17 -25.33 5.41
CA GLN A 80 4.01 -25.75 6.80
C GLN A 80 2.52 -25.91 7.13
N LEU A 81 1.72 -24.88 6.88
CA LEU A 81 0.28 -24.87 7.18
C LEU A 81 -0.45 -26.01 6.48
N ARG A 82 -0.08 -26.30 5.22
CA ARG A 82 -0.63 -27.41 4.45
C ARG A 82 -0.38 -28.76 5.14
N ARG A 83 0.85 -29.04 5.58
CA ARG A 83 1.17 -30.29 6.30
C ARG A 83 0.35 -30.43 7.59
N GLU A 84 0.17 -29.35 8.34
CA GLU A 84 -0.64 -29.35 9.57
C GLU A 84 -2.13 -29.63 9.30
N LEU A 85 -2.66 -29.04 8.21
CA LEU A 85 -4.04 -29.25 7.77
C LEU A 85 -4.27 -30.67 7.21
N GLU A 86 -3.33 -31.20 6.42
CA GLU A 86 -3.36 -32.57 5.89
C GLU A 86 -3.29 -33.61 6.99
N ALA A 87 -2.42 -33.40 8.00
CA ALA A 87 -2.32 -34.28 9.17
C ALA A 87 -3.63 -34.38 9.98
N SER A 88 -4.52 -33.41 9.80
CA SER A 88 -5.85 -33.36 10.43
C SER A 88 -7.00 -33.67 9.44
N GLY A 89 -6.66 -34.25 8.27
CA GLY A 89 -7.63 -34.80 7.32
C GLY A 89 -8.12 -33.84 6.23
N THR A 90 -7.61 -32.61 6.17
CA THR A 90 -7.94 -31.70 5.05
C THR A 90 -7.36 -32.23 3.74
N ARG A 91 -8.19 -32.23 2.70
CA ARG A 91 -7.77 -32.51 1.33
C ARG A 91 -7.74 -31.22 0.55
N PHE A 92 -6.60 -30.95 -0.08
CA PHE A 92 -6.41 -29.82 -0.97
C PHE A 92 -6.66 -30.22 -2.42
N HIS A 93 -7.07 -29.25 -3.23
CA HIS A 93 -7.38 -29.40 -4.65
C HIS A 93 -6.35 -28.77 -5.57
N THR A 94 -5.54 -27.84 -5.05
CA THR A 94 -4.49 -27.12 -5.77
C THR A 94 -3.18 -27.22 -4.99
N THR A 95 -2.08 -26.82 -5.60
CA THR A 95 -0.81 -26.55 -4.90
C THR A 95 -0.57 -25.06 -4.71
N CYS A 96 -1.54 -24.21 -5.05
CA CYS A 96 -1.49 -22.78 -4.79
C CYS A 96 -1.38 -22.51 -3.28
N ASP A 97 -0.47 -21.62 -2.92
CA ASP A 97 -0.18 -21.23 -1.54
C ASP A 97 -1.41 -20.64 -0.84
N GLY A 98 -2.26 -19.91 -1.57
CA GLY A 98 -3.46 -19.27 -1.03
C GLY A 98 -4.57 -20.22 -0.59
N GLU A 99 -4.60 -21.49 -1.03
CA GLU A 99 -5.69 -22.42 -0.71
C GLU A 99 -5.77 -22.71 0.80
N VAL A 100 -4.63 -22.62 1.50
CA VAL A 100 -4.57 -22.78 2.97
C VAL A 100 -5.48 -21.78 3.69
N ILE A 101 -5.71 -20.59 3.13
CA ILE A 101 -6.53 -19.55 3.75
C ILE A 101 -7.99 -20.01 3.88
N CYS A 102 -8.54 -20.67 2.85
CA CYS A 102 -9.90 -21.19 2.88
C CYS A 102 -10.10 -22.22 4.01
N HIS A 103 -9.16 -23.14 4.16
CA HIS A 103 -9.21 -24.19 5.17
C HIS A 103 -8.89 -23.69 6.58
N LEU A 104 -7.98 -22.71 6.71
CA LEU A 104 -7.73 -22.05 7.99
C LEU A 104 -8.96 -21.28 8.45
N TYR A 105 -9.64 -20.56 7.55
CA TYR A 105 -10.87 -19.84 7.88
C TYR A 105 -11.97 -20.78 8.36
N GLU A 106 -12.15 -21.93 7.71
CA GLU A 106 -13.12 -22.95 8.13
C GLU A 106 -12.90 -23.43 9.58
N ARG A 107 -11.64 -23.48 10.03
CA ARG A 107 -11.27 -23.97 11.37
C ARG A 107 -11.18 -22.89 12.44
N HIS A 108 -10.68 -21.71 12.07
CA HIS A 108 -10.31 -20.65 13.00
C HIS A 108 -11.12 -19.37 12.82
N GLY A 109 -11.99 -19.31 11.81
CA GLY A 109 -12.71 -18.11 11.42
C GLY A 109 -11.76 -16.96 11.11
N GLU A 110 -12.09 -15.77 11.58
CA GLU A 110 -11.31 -14.54 11.39
C GLU A 110 -9.87 -14.63 11.97
N LYS A 111 -9.62 -15.54 12.92
CA LYS A 111 -8.26 -15.73 13.48
C LYS A 111 -7.30 -16.39 12.51
N ALA A 112 -7.78 -16.96 11.41
CA ALA A 112 -6.95 -17.55 10.36
C ALA A 112 -5.89 -16.58 9.84
N PHE A 113 -6.22 -15.29 9.72
CA PHE A 113 -5.31 -14.28 9.17
C PHE A 113 -4.09 -14.00 10.06
N SER A 114 -4.19 -14.24 11.37
CA SER A 114 -3.05 -14.13 12.31
C SER A 114 -2.02 -15.25 12.17
N LEU A 115 -2.35 -16.33 11.46
CA LEU A 115 -1.47 -17.48 11.25
C LEU A 115 -0.61 -17.36 9.98
N LEU A 116 -0.94 -16.40 9.12
CA LEU A 116 -0.33 -16.25 7.80
C LEU A 116 1.02 -15.53 7.90
N ASP A 117 2.04 -16.10 7.25
CA ASP A 117 3.32 -15.44 6.95
C ASP A 117 3.32 -15.12 5.46
N GLY A 118 3.25 -13.85 5.10
CA GLY A 118 3.04 -13.50 3.71
C GLY A 118 2.65 -12.06 3.46
N MET A 119 2.76 -11.68 2.19
CA MET A 119 2.22 -10.44 1.65
C MET A 119 0.91 -10.76 0.94
N PHE A 120 -0.21 -10.15 1.31
CA PHE A 120 -1.52 -10.55 0.79
C PHE A 120 -2.58 -9.45 0.90
N ALA A 121 -3.45 -9.41 -0.11
CA ALA A 121 -4.74 -8.75 -0.08
C ALA A 121 -5.79 -9.78 -0.48
N CYS A 122 -6.75 -10.07 0.41
CA CYS A 122 -7.73 -11.13 0.26
C CYS A 122 -9.15 -10.57 0.22
N ALA A 123 -10.01 -11.20 -0.59
CA ALA A 123 -11.46 -11.10 -0.52
C ALA A 123 -12.03 -12.50 -0.34
N LEU A 124 -12.44 -12.79 0.90
CA LEU A 124 -13.01 -14.07 1.31
C LEU A 124 -14.52 -13.91 1.50
N TRP A 125 -15.29 -14.77 0.85
CA TRP A 125 -16.73 -14.83 0.95
C TRP A 125 -17.15 -16.14 1.62
N SER A 126 -17.91 -16.02 2.72
CA SER A 126 -18.55 -17.14 3.40
C SER A 126 -20.01 -17.22 2.95
N GLU A 127 -20.36 -18.24 2.17
CA GLU A 127 -21.73 -18.48 1.74
C GLU A 127 -22.65 -18.78 2.92
N ARG A 128 -22.17 -19.58 3.88
CA ARG A 128 -22.92 -19.98 5.08
C ARG A 128 -23.31 -18.77 5.93
N GLU A 129 -22.39 -17.81 6.11
CA GLU A 129 -22.59 -16.63 6.95
C GLU A 129 -23.09 -15.41 6.15
N ARG A 130 -23.11 -15.51 4.82
CA ARG A 130 -23.41 -14.38 3.91
C ARG A 130 -22.52 -13.16 4.23
N LYS A 131 -21.23 -13.43 4.44
CA LYS A 131 -20.25 -12.51 5.00
C LYS A 131 -19.04 -12.35 4.09
N LEU A 132 -18.68 -11.09 3.81
CA LEU A 132 -17.42 -10.74 3.12
C LEU A 132 -16.38 -10.34 4.16
N ILE A 133 -15.17 -10.87 4.01
CA ILE A 133 -13.99 -10.46 4.74
C ILE A 133 -12.95 -10.01 3.72
N LEU A 134 -12.58 -8.74 3.80
CA LEU A 134 -11.39 -8.22 3.16
C LEU A 134 -10.26 -8.23 4.18
N ALA A 135 -9.09 -8.76 3.81
CA ALA A 135 -7.94 -8.81 4.70
C ALA A 135 -6.70 -8.27 3.97
N ARG A 136 -5.89 -7.49 4.67
CA ARG A 136 -4.61 -6.98 4.15
C ARG A 136 -3.48 -7.39 5.08
N ASP A 137 -2.32 -7.73 4.51
CA ASP A 137 -1.13 -8.13 5.25
C ASP A 137 -0.67 -7.06 6.26
N PRO A 138 0.14 -7.42 7.26
CA PRO A 138 0.45 -6.54 8.39
C PRO A 138 1.02 -5.18 8.01
N TYR A 139 1.83 -5.13 6.95
CA TYR A 139 2.53 -3.91 6.52
C TYR A 139 1.87 -3.23 5.31
N GLY A 140 0.80 -3.81 4.77
CA GLY A 140 0.10 -3.28 3.62
C GLY A 140 0.86 -3.42 2.30
N GLU A 141 1.75 -4.41 2.18
CA GLU A 141 2.55 -4.68 0.98
C GLU A 141 1.68 -4.87 -0.27
N LYS A 142 0.56 -5.58 -0.13
CA LYS A 142 -0.42 -5.71 -1.22
C LYS A 142 -1.51 -4.65 -1.07
N PRO A 143 -1.81 -3.88 -2.13
CA PRO A 143 -2.82 -2.85 -2.05
C PRO A 143 -4.23 -3.46 -2.00
N LEU A 144 -5.08 -2.87 -1.17
CA LEU A 144 -6.52 -3.17 -1.11
C LEU A 144 -7.29 -1.91 -0.73
N TYR A 145 -8.15 -1.48 -1.63
CA TYR A 145 -9.00 -0.31 -1.50
C TYR A 145 -10.46 -0.72 -1.39
N TYR A 146 -11.25 0.08 -0.70
CA TYR A 146 -12.69 -0.09 -0.63
C TYR A 146 -13.43 1.26 -0.66
N THR A 147 -14.70 1.20 -1.00
CA THR A 147 -15.62 2.34 -0.94
C THR A 147 -17.04 1.87 -0.67
N VAL A 148 -17.83 2.72 -0.03
CA VAL A 148 -19.25 2.48 0.26
C VAL A 148 -20.07 3.19 -0.81
N LEU A 149 -20.85 2.41 -1.56
CA LEU A 149 -21.73 2.93 -2.60
C LEU A 149 -22.94 3.64 -1.98
N PRO A 150 -23.59 4.59 -2.69
CA PRO A 150 -24.79 5.29 -2.21
C PRO A 150 -25.93 4.35 -1.79
N CYS A 151 -26.05 3.19 -2.42
CA CYS A 151 -27.04 2.16 -2.07
C CYS A 151 -26.69 1.35 -0.81
N GLY A 152 -25.58 1.66 -0.14
CA GLY A 152 -25.06 0.95 1.05
C GLY A 152 -24.13 -0.23 0.73
N GLY A 153 -24.00 -0.61 -0.54
CA GLY A 153 -23.09 -1.66 -1.00
C GLY A 153 -21.62 -1.34 -0.74
N LEU A 154 -20.77 -2.37 -0.70
CA LEU A 154 -19.33 -2.27 -0.55
C LEU A 154 -18.65 -2.68 -1.85
N ALA A 155 -17.90 -1.79 -2.47
CA ALA A 155 -17.02 -2.11 -3.58
C ALA A 155 -15.56 -2.14 -3.11
N PHE A 156 -14.76 -3.06 -3.65
CA PHE A 156 -13.33 -3.19 -3.34
C PHE A 156 -12.50 -3.50 -4.58
N ALA A 157 -11.22 -3.13 -4.55
CA ALA A 157 -10.27 -3.52 -5.58
C ALA A 157 -8.81 -3.41 -5.11
N SER A 158 -7.89 -4.08 -5.82
CA SER A 158 -6.45 -3.87 -5.65
C SER A 158 -5.96 -2.50 -6.12
N GLU A 159 -6.72 -1.81 -6.97
CA GLU A 159 -6.34 -0.52 -7.56
C GLU A 159 -7.54 0.43 -7.63
N VAL A 160 -7.32 1.70 -7.32
CA VAL A 160 -8.35 2.76 -7.31
C VAL A 160 -8.98 2.90 -8.70
N LYS A 161 -8.19 2.84 -9.78
CA LYS A 161 -8.69 2.91 -11.15
C LYS A 161 -9.73 1.83 -11.50
N SER A 162 -9.73 0.69 -10.79
CA SER A 162 -10.76 -0.35 -10.93
C SER A 162 -12.07 0.10 -10.29
N LEU A 163 -12.03 0.61 -9.05
CA LEU A 163 -13.20 1.17 -8.36
C LEU A 163 -13.85 2.31 -9.15
N LEU A 164 -13.04 3.19 -9.74
CA LEU A 164 -13.52 4.32 -10.54
C LEU A 164 -14.30 3.88 -11.81
N ARG A 165 -14.26 2.60 -12.21
CA ARG A 165 -15.09 2.07 -13.31
C ARG A 165 -16.55 1.82 -12.92
N HIS A 166 -16.83 1.76 -11.62
CA HIS A 166 -18.19 1.67 -11.10
C HIS A 166 -18.85 3.07 -11.16
N PRO A 167 -20.05 3.20 -11.77
CA PRO A 167 -20.67 4.51 -12.01
C PRO A 167 -21.04 5.24 -10.73
N ASP A 168 -21.41 4.50 -9.68
CA ASP A 168 -21.85 5.09 -8.40
C ASP A 168 -20.70 5.41 -7.43
N VAL A 169 -19.44 5.20 -7.82
CA VAL A 169 -18.30 5.58 -6.98
C VAL A 169 -18.08 7.09 -7.07
N ASP A 170 -18.20 7.76 -5.94
CA ASP A 170 -17.95 9.20 -5.82
C ASP A 170 -16.47 9.51 -6.08
N ARG A 171 -16.23 10.42 -7.01
CA ARG A 171 -14.89 10.81 -7.50
C ARG A 171 -14.43 12.14 -6.92
N GLU A 172 -15.10 12.67 -5.90
CA GLU A 172 -14.67 13.88 -5.22
C GLU A 172 -13.27 13.70 -4.63
N LEU A 173 -12.39 14.67 -4.92
CA LEU A 173 -11.04 14.68 -4.39
C LEU A 173 -11.03 15.03 -2.90
N ASP A 174 -10.12 14.39 -2.17
CA ASP A 174 -9.82 14.76 -0.79
C ASP A 174 -8.69 15.80 -0.78
N TYR A 175 -9.07 17.08 -0.70
CA TYR A 175 -8.11 18.18 -0.69
C TYR A 175 -7.17 18.15 0.53
N GLN A 176 -7.59 17.57 1.66
CA GLN A 176 -6.69 17.40 2.80
C GLN A 176 -5.64 16.34 2.49
N ALA A 177 -6.04 15.19 1.96
CA ALA A 177 -5.11 14.14 1.55
C ALA A 177 -4.11 14.63 0.49
N LEU A 178 -4.57 15.44 -0.47
CA LEU A 178 -3.69 16.08 -1.46
C LEU A 178 -2.73 17.10 -0.84
N TRP A 179 -3.14 17.77 0.24
CA TRP A 179 -2.28 18.68 1.01
C TRP A 179 -1.25 17.93 1.87
N ASP A 180 -1.60 16.74 2.36
CA ASP A 180 -0.70 15.89 3.14
C ASP A 180 0.42 15.31 2.28
N PHE A 181 0.15 15.04 1.00
CA PHE A 181 1.13 14.49 0.05
C PHE A 181 2.46 15.27 -0.02
N PRO A 182 2.51 16.59 -0.28
CA PRO A 182 3.78 17.33 -0.30
C PRO A 182 4.46 17.44 1.08
N THR A 183 3.73 17.18 2.16
CA THR A 183 4.26 17.20 3.53
C THR A 183 4.98 15.90 3.85
N PHE A 184 4.34 14.77 3.58
CA PHE A 184 4.86 13.46 3.93
C PHE A 184 5.61 12.80 2.77
N LEU A 185 5.38 13.21 1.52
CA LEU A 185 5.80 12.53 0.28
C LEU A 185 4.98 11.26 -0.04
N TRP A 186 3.91 11.01 0.72
CA TRP A 186 2.85 10.04 0.43
C TRP A 186 1.53 10.52 1.05
N ILE A 187 0.41 9.90 0.71
CA ILE A 187 -0.87 10.13 1.39
C ILE A 187 -0.99 9.11 2.53
N PRO A 188 -1.06 9.54 3.81
CA PRO A 188 -1.17 8.61 4.93
C PRO A 188 -2.45 7.76 4.89
N GLU A 189 -2.33 6.45 5.15
CA GLU A 189 -3.49 5.58 5.30
C GLU A 189 -4.36 6.01 6.50
N PRO A 190 -5.70 5.85 6.43
CA PRO A 190 -6.47 5.15 5.40
C PRO A 190 -6.86 6.02 4.19
N ASP A 191 -6.45 7.27 4.14
CA ASP A 191 -6.91 8.22 3.14
C ASP A 191 -6.29 7.96 1.76
N THR A 192 -7.01 8.39 0.72
CA THR A 192 -6.52 8.38 -0.67
C THR A 192 -6.73 9.76 -1.27
N ALA A 193 -6.34 9.97 -2.53
CA ALA A 193 -6.67 11.19 -3.26
C ALA A 193 -8.19 11.41 -3.44
N PHE A 194 -9.03 10.40 -3.17
CA PHE A 194 -10.48 10.44 -3.29
C PHE A 194 -11.14 10.34 -1.92
N ARG A 195 -12.13 11.20 -1.63
CA ARG A 195 -12.79 11.24 -0.32
C ARG A 195 -13.50 9.92 0.02
N SER A 196 -14.13 9.31 -0.97
CA SER A 196 -14.98 8.11 -0.81
C SER A 196 -14.20 6.79 -0.80
N ILE A 197 -12.95 6.80 -1.25
CA ILE A 197 -12.13 5.59 -1.42
C ILE A 197 -11.07 5.59 -0.31
N LYS A 198 -10.97 4.48 0.41
CA LYS A 198 -10.03 4.31 1.51
C LYS A 198 -9.16 3.08 1.28
N HIS A 199 -7.92 3.14 1.74
CA HIS A 199 -7.13 1.94 1.97
C HIS A 199 -7.77 1.11 3.09
N LEU A 200 -7.81 -0.21 2.94
CA LEU A 200 -7.87 -1.07 4.12
C LEU A 200 -6.52 -0.96 4.82
N PRO A 201 -6.41 -0.52 6.09
CA PRO A 201 -5.12 -0.39 6.74
C PRO A 201 -4.36 -1.72 6.80
N GLY A 202 -3.03 -1.68 6.75
CA GLY A 202 -2.19 -2.86 7.01
C GLY A 202 -2.56 -3.54 8.32
N GLY A 203 -2.58 -4.88 8.34
CA GLY A 203 -2.90 -5.66 9.54
C GLY A 203 -4.37 -5.63 9.97
N HIS A 204 -5.29 -5.24 9.08
CA HIS A 204 -6.71 -5.15 9.38
C HIS A 204 -7.58 -6.07 8.51
N LEU A 205 -8.76 -6.39 9.06
CA LEU A 205 -9.89 -7.02 8.40
C LEU A 205 -11.01 -5.99 8.25
N LEU A 206 -11.62 -5.89 7.06
CA LEU A 206 -12.94 -5.29 6.88
C LEU A 206 -13.94 -6.43 6.75
N ILE A 207 -14.86 -6.50 7.70
CA ILE A 207 -15.87 -7.55 7.79
C ILE A 207 -17.23 -6.92 7.53
N ASP A 208 -17.93 -7.41 6.52
CA ASP A 208 -19.26 -6.96 6.12
C ASP A 208 -20.22 -8.16 6.13
N GLY A 209 -20.96 -8.32 7.22
CA GLY A 209 -21.87 -9.43 7.49
C GLY A 209 -23.26 -8.95 7.96
N GLN A 210 -24.02 -9.85 8.57
CA GLN A 210 -25.38 -9.53 9.07
C GLN A 210 -25.36 -8.54 10.24
N ASP A 211 -24.32 -8.56 11.06
CA ASP A 211 -24.12 -7.63 12.19
C ASP A 211 -23.63 -6.24 11.74
N GLY A 212 -23.57 -6.00 10.43
CA GLY A 212 -23.08 -4.78 9.82
C GLY A 212 -21.62 -4.85 9.41
N ARG A 213 -21.04 -3.66 9.19
CA ARG A 213 -19.67 -3.47 8.69
C ARG A 213 -18.75 -2.99 9.80
N ARG A 214 -17.60 -3.63 9.96
CA ARG A 214 -16.55 -3.22 10.90
C ARG A 214 -15.17 -3.41 10.31
N ILE A 215 -14.23 -2.57 10.76
CA ILE A 215 -12.80 -2.71 10.48
C ILE A 215 -12.09 -2.99 11.80
N VAL A 216 -11.34 -4.09 11.87
CA VAL A 216 -10.64 -4.50 13.09
C VAL A 216 -9.22 -4.95 12.77
N PRO A 217 -8.23 -4.67 13.65
CA PRO A 217 -6.92 -5.28 13.52
C PRO A 217 -7.00 -6.77 13.85
N TYR A 218 -6.13 -7.58 13.24
CA TYR A 218 -5.85 -8.94 13.68
C TYR A 218 -4.49 -9.02 14.37
N GLU A 219 -4.25 -10.08 15.15
CA GLU A 219 -2.95 -10.26 15.83
C GLU A 219 -1.87 -10.47 14.76
N CYS A 220 -0.90 -9.57 14.70
CA CYS A 220 0.24 -9.65 13.80
C CYS A 220 1.28 -10.61 14.38
N ARG A 221 1.68 -11.62 13.60
CA ARG A 221 2.71 -12.58 14.02
C ARG A 221 4.08 -11.94 14.26
N TYR A 222 4.34 -10.78 13.65
CA TYR A 222 5.61 -10.06 13.73
C TYR A 222 5.69 -9.10 14.93
N ASP A 223 4.58 -8.82 15.63
CA ASP A 223 4.56 -7.94 16.81
C ASP A 223 5.23 -8.59 18.03
N ARG A 224 5.57 -9.89 17.94
CA ARG A 224 6.29 -10.61 18.98
C ARG A 224 7.77 -10.25 18.92
N THR A 225 8.16 -9.21 19.65
CA THR A 225 9.58 -8.86 19.80
C THR A 225 10.30 -9.98 20.57
N PRO A 226 11.33 -10.62 19.99
CA PRO A 226 12.13 -11.58 20.73
C PRO A 226 12.83 -10.86 21.89
N ASP A 227 12.82 -11.47 23.07
CA ASP A 227 13.60 -10.95 24.20
C ASP A 227 15.09 -11.22 23.95
N VAL A 228 15.81 -10.16 23.62
CA VAL A 228 17.25 -10.18 23.35
C VAL A 228 18.08 -9.69 24.54
N SER A 229 17.46 -9.36 25.68
CA SER A 229 18.12 -8.70 26.81
C SER A 229 19.24 -9.54 27.47
N GLY A 230 19.21 -10.87 27.27
CA GLY A 230 20.21 -11.81 27.77
C GLY A 230 21.20 -12.34 26.73
N LEU A 231 21.13 -11.88 25.48
CA LEU A 231 22.00 -12.38 24.40
C LEU A 231 23.31 -11.58 24.31
N ALA A 232 24.42 -12.27 24.02
CA ALA A 232 25.66 -11.58 23.69
C ALA A 232 25.54 -10.88 22.32
N PRO A 233 26.33 -9.82 22.04
CA PRO A 233 26.27 -9.13 20.75
C PRO A 233 26.40 -10.05 19.53
N ASP A 234 27.29 -11.05 19.60
CA ASP A 234 27.50 -12.00 18.50
C ASP A 234 26.28 -12.92 18.31
N ASP A 235 25.57 -13.28 19.38
CA ASP A 235 24.34 -14.08 19.31
C ASP A 235 23.21 -13.28 18.66
N ILE A 236 23.15 -11.97 18.93
CA ILE A 236 22.18 -11.06 18.28
C ILE A 236 22.48 -10.99 16.77
N VAL A 237 23.75 -10.84 16.38
CA VAL A 237 24.16 -10.84 14.96
C VAL A 237 23.81 -12.16 14.29
N ALA A 238 24.03 -13.30 14.96
CA ALA A 238 23.67 -14.62 14.45
C ALA A 238 22.15 -14.77 14.28
N LEU A 239 21.36 -14.31 15.25
CA LEU A 239 19.90 -14.33 15.20
C LEU A 239 19.35 -13.48 14.04
N VAL A 240 19.88 -12.27 13.86
CA VAL A 240 19.50 -11.40 12.73
C VAL A 240 19.84 -12.08 11.40
N ARG A 241 21.06 -12.63 11.27
CA ARG A 241 21.47 -13.36 10.07
C ARG A 241 20.53 -14.52 9.76
N GLN A 242 20.23 -15.35 10.74
CA GLN A 242 19.31 -16.48 10.59
C GLN A 242 17.91 -16.01 10.17
N THR A 243 17.41 -14.93 10.78
CA THR A 243 16.08 -14.38 10.47
C THR A 243 16.02 -13.87 9.03
N VAL A 244 17.05 -13.14 8.57
CA VAL A 244 17.13 -12.65 7.18
C VAL A 244 17.28 -13.82 6.20
N GLU A 245 18.11 -14.82 6.51
CA GLU A 245 18.26 -16.04 5.71
C GLU A 245 16.94 -16.79 5.55
N GLN A 246 16.19 -16.96 6.63
CA GLN A 246 14.85 -17.56 6.60
C GLN A 246 13.85 -16.74 5.80
N ALA A 247 13.85 -15.41 5.98
CA ALA A 247 12.95 -14.51 5.27
C ALA A 247 13.19 -14.51 3.75
N VAL A 248 14.46 -14.52 3.31
CA VAL A 248 14.78 -14.62 1.88
C VAL A 248 14.42 -16.01 1.36
N THR A 249 14.81 -17.08 2.06
CA THR A 249 14.57 -18.45 1.60
C THR A 249 13.08 -18.77 1.45
N SER A 250 12.23 -18.30 2.37
CA SER A 250 10.78 -18.53 2.29
C SER A 250 10.12 -17.79 1.12
N ARG A 251 10.73 -16.70 0.63
CA ARG A 251 10.29 -15.90 -0.52
C ARG A 251 10.71 -16.49 -1.87
N LEU A 252 11.46 -17.60 -1.88
CA LEU A 252 11.85 -18.32 -3.09
C LEU A 252 10.81 -19.37 -3.53
N LEU A 253 9.69 -19.48 -2.83
CA LEU A 253 8.54 -20.30 -3.24
C LEU A 253 7.99 -19.76 -4.57
N SER A 254 8.32 -20.43 -5.69
CA SER A 254 7.93 -20.01 -7.04
C SER A 254 8.08 -21.16 -8.04
N ASP A 255 7.07 -21.42 -8.87
CA ASP A 255 7.17 -22.34 -10.02
C ASP A 255 7.69 -21.66 -11.30
N VAL A 256 8.00 -20.36 -11.22
CA VAL A 256 8.47 -19.52 -12.33
C VAL A 256 9.83 -18.87 -11.98
N PRO A 257 10.60 -18.41 -12.98
CA PRO A 257 11.89 -17.78 -12.72
C PRO A 257 11.82 -16.60 -11.77
N VAL A 258 12.73 -16.60 -10.80
CA VAL A 258 12.93 -15.55 -9.80
C VAL A 258 14.15 -14.71 -10.20
N GLY A 259 14.03 -13.40 -10.03
CA GLY A 259 15.13 -12.46 -10.14
C GLY A 259 15.24 -11.55 -8.91
N CYS A 260 16.23 -10.66 -8.93
CA CYS A 260 16.45 -9.66 -7.88
C CYS A 260 16.75 -8.30 -8.49
N PHE A 261 16.28 -7.25 -7.82
CA PHE A 261 16.91 -5.94 -7.92
C PHE A 261 18.31 -6.00 -7.31
N LEU A 262 19.30 -5.44 -7.98
CA LEU A 262 20.68 -5.37 -7.47
C LEU A 262 21.23 -3.97 -7.74
N SER A 263 21.06 -3.06 -6.78
CA SER A 263 21.55 -1.68 -6.90
C SER A 263 23.06 -1.56 -6.58
N GLY A 264 23.63 -2.54 -5.89
CA GLY A 264 24.99 -2.44 -5.33
C GLY A 264 25.00 -1.90 -3.89
N GLY A 265 23.85 -1.43 -3.39
CA GLY A 265 23.63 -1.16 -1.97
C GLY A 265 23.71 -2.45 -1.11
N LEU A 266 23.85 -2.25 0.20
CA LEU A 266 24.01 -3.36 1.15
C LEU A 266 22.83 -4.32 1.12
N ASP A 267 21.61 -3.80 1.15
CA ASP A 267 20.38 -4.58 1.36
C ASP A 267 20.08 -5.47 0.14
N SER A 268 20.08 -4.87 -1.05
CA SER A 268 19.89 -5.61 -2.31
C SER A 268 21.00 -6.64 -2.54
N SER A 269 22.24 -6.35 -2.11
CA SER A 269 23.36 -7.29 -2.17
C SER A 269 23.18 -8.48 -1.22
N ILE A 270 22.67 -8.27 0.00
CA ILE A 270 22.35 -9.34 0.95
C ILE A 270 21.28 -10.26 0.34
N VAL A 271 20.17 -9.68 -0.14
CA VAL A 271 19.07 -10.44 -0.74
C VAL A 271 19.56 -11.25 -1.94
N ALA A 272 20.28 -10.63 -2.89
CA ALA A 272 20.80 -11.32 -4.07
C ALA A 272 21.79 -12.44 -3.71
N THR A 273 22.66 -12.23 -2.70
CA THR A 273 23.62 -13.23 -2.24
C THR A 273 22.92 -14.45 -1.64
N LEU A 274 21.88 -14.23 -0.84
CA LEU A 274 21.12 -15.32 -0.21
C LEU A 274 20.29 -16.07 -1.25
N ALA A 275 19.63 -15.36 -2.16
CA ALA A 275 18.88 -15.96 -3.26
C ALA A 275 19.78 -16.78 -4.19
N SER A 276 20.98 -16.28 -4.55
CA SER A 276 21.90 -16.98 -5.46
C SER A 276 22.50 -18.25 -4.85
N ARG A 277 22.52 -18.39 -3.52
CA ARG A 277 22.94 -19.62 -2.84
C ARG A 277 21.85 -20.68 -2.83
N ALA A 278 20.59 -20.26 -2.82
CA ALA A 278 19.44 -21.15 -2.71
C ALA A 278 18.86 -21.56 -4.08
N LEU A 279 19.13 -20.78 -5.13
CA LEU A 279 18.67 -21.05 -6.49
C LEU A 279 19.81 -21.52 -7.41
N PRO A 280 19.54 -22.43 -8.36
CA PRO A 280 20.53 -22.87 -9.34
C PRO A 280 20.92 -21.78 -10.35
N SER A 281 20.01 -20.84 -10.60
CA SER A 281 20.23 -19.67 -11.43
C SER A 281 19.40 -18.50 -10.90
N LEU A 282 19.95 -17.30 -11.01
CA LEU A 282 19.30 -16.06 -10.58
C LEU A 282 19.58 -14.96 -11.60
N SER A 283 18.51 -14.28 -12.04
CA SER A 283 18.64 -13.06 -12.84
C SER A 283 18.72 -11.84 -11.93
N THR A 284 19.66 -10.93 -12.20
CA THR A 284 19.80 -9.68 -11.45
C THR A 284 19.69 -8.48 -12.38
N PHE A 285 19.03 -7.43 -11.91
CA PHE A 285 18.74 -6.24 -12.71
C PHE A 285 19.16 -4.99 -11.97
N THR A 286 19.82 -4.08 -12.67
CA THR A 286 20.17 -2.74 -12.16
C THR A 286 19.86 -1.68 -13.21
N ILE A 287 19.62 -0.46 -12.75
CA ILE A 287 19.64 0.73 -13.62
C ILE A 287 21.08 1.23 -13.70
N GLY A 288 21.51 1.65 -14.88
CA GLY A 288 22.72 2.44 -15.08
C GLY A 288 22.37 3.73 -15.82
N PHE A 289 22.86 4.87 -15.35
CA PHE A 289 22.53 6.15 -15.96
C PHE A 289 23.51 6.50 -17.08
N GLU A 290 22.98 6.79 -18.26
CA GLU A 290 23.73 7.38 -19.36
C GLU A 290 23.52 8.91 -19.34
N ASP A 291 24.60 9.64 -19.58
CA ASP A 291 24.59 11.11 -19.79
C ASP A 291 24.09 11.99 -18.62
N LEU A 292 24.08 11.49 -17.38
CA LEU A 292 23.70 12.28 -16.20
C LEU A 292 24.93 12.70 -15.39
N HIS A 293 25.33 13.97 -15.54
CA HIS A 293 26.10 14.66 -14.51
C HIS A 293 25.12 15.13 -13.43
N ASP A 294 25.04 14.42 -12.31
CA ASP A 294 24.29 14.89 -11.13
C ASP A 294 25.14 15.92 -10.38
N PRO A 295 24.80 17.22 -10.43
CA PRO A 295 25.56 18.26 -9.75
C PRO A 295 25.36 18.26 -8.23
N TYR A 296 24.43 17.46 -7.70
CA TYR A 296 24.08 17.40 -6.27
C TYR A 296 24.59 16.14 -5.57
N HIS A 297 24.68 14.97 -6.25
CA HIS A 297 25.05 13.69 -5.62
C HIS A 297 26.30 12.99 -6.19
N GLY A 298 26.98 13.54 -7.20
CA GLY A 298 28.21 12.93 -7.72
C GLY A 298 27.93 11.61 -8.47
N ARG A 299 28.75 10.55 -8.27
CA ARG A 299 28.60 9.23 -8.93
C ARG A 299 27.24 8.59 -8.60
N SER A 300 26.18 9.00 -9.29
CA SER A 300 24.82 8.46 -9.13
C SER A 300 24.59 7.13 -9.88
N ASP A 301 25.60 6.66 -10.64
CA ASP A 301 25.56 5.36 -11.31
C ASP A 301 26.16 4.27 -10.41
N GLU A 302 25.29 3.52 -9.74
CA GLU A 302 25.66 2.38 -8.90
C GLU A 302 25.91 1.09 -9.72
N SER A 303 25.62 1.11 -11.03
CA SER A 303 25.74 -0.07 -11.90
C SER A 303 27.12 -0.73 -11.90
N PRO A 304 28.27 -0.02 -11.82
CA PRO A 304 29.57 -0.69 -11.76
C PRO A 304 29.74 -1.58 -10.51
N LEU A 305 29.16 -1.18 -9.38
CA LEU A 305 29.19 -1.95 -8.13
C LEU A 305 28.23 -3.15 -8.21
N ALA A 306 27.03 -2.94 -8.75
CA ALA A 306 26.08 -4.01 -9.02
C ALA A 306 26.68 -5.07 -9.96
N GLU A 307 27.31 -4.67 -11.06
CA GLU A 307 27.98 -5.55 -12.02
C GLU A 307 29.13 -6.35 -11.38
N ALA A 308 29.93 -5.71 -10.52
CA ALA A 308 30.99 -6.40 -9.78
C ALA A 308 30.43 -7.45 -8.80
N THR A 309 29.33 -7.12 -8.13
CA THR A 309 28.63 -8.04 -7.21
C THR A 309 28.02 -9.20 -7.98
N ALA A 310 27.33 -8.93 -9.08
CA ALA A 310 26.77 -9.95 -9.96
C ALA A 310 27.82 -10.93 -10.51
N ARG A 311 29.00 -10.44 -10.92
CA ARG A 311 30.13 -11.29 -11.34
C ARG A 311 30.60 -12.23 -10.23
N ARG A 312 30.66 -11.75 -8.98
CA ARG A 312 31.02 -12.58 -7.82
C ARG A 312 29.97 -13.64 -7.49
N LEU A 313 28.70 -13.30 -7.68
CA LEU A 313 27.58 -14.20 -7.42
C LEU A 313 27.29 -15.18 -8.57
N GLY A 314 27.86 -14.95 -9.77
CA GLY A 314 27.61 -15.77 -10.95
C GLY A 314 26.19 -15.63 -11.50
N THR A 315 25.53 -14.49 -11.28
CA THR A 315 24.13 -14.26 -11.71
C THR A 315 24.04 -13.86 -13.18
N THR A 316 22.91 -14.14 -13.83
CA THR A 316 22.58 -13.60 -15.16
C THR A 316 22.19 -12.13 -15.01
N HIS A 317 23.15 -11.22 -15.18
CA HIS A 317 22.99 -9.80 -14.87
C HIS A 317 22.58 -8.96 -16.08
N ARG A 318 21.68 -8.01 -15.86
CA ARG A 318 21.36 -6.95 -16.82
C ARG A 318 21.48 -5.57 -16.19
N THR A 319 22.32 -4.76 -16.82
CA THR A 319 22.33 -3.30 -16.62
C THR A 319 21.41 -2.66 -17.64
N ILE A 320 20.31 -2.07 -17.17
CA ILE A 320 19.38 -1.31 -17.99
C ILE A 320 19.89 0.12 -18.03
N ARG A 321 20.54 0.47 -19.14
CA ARG A 321 21.06 1.80 -19.37
C ARG A 321 19.91 2.75 -19.73
N VAL A 322 19.78 3.85 -19.00
CA VAL A 322 18.68 4.81 -19.15
C VAL A 322 19.19 6.25 -19.24
N THR A 323 18.52 7.03 -20.08
CA THR A 323 18.71 8.48 -20.23
C THR A 323 17.51 9.24 -19.65
N GLY A 324 17.65 10.56 -19.52
CA GLY A 324 16.49 11.43 -19.21
C GLY A 324 15.38 11.36 -20.28
N GLY A 325 15.72 11.05 -21.53
CA GLY A 325 14.75 10.84 -22.61
C GLY A 325 13.90 9.59 -22.39
N ASP A 326 14.52 8.49 -21.96
CA ASP A 326 13.83 7.22 -21.68
C ASP A 326 12.82 7.37 -20.54
N PHE A 327 13.22 8.04 -19.45
CA PHE A 327 12.32 8.33 -18.34
C PHE A 327 11.16 9.23 -18.73
N ARG A 328 11.39 10.22 -19.60
CA ARG A 328 10.32 11.06 -20.15
C ARG A 328 9.33 10.24 -20.98
N ALA A 329 9.82 9.28 -21.76
CA ALA A 329 8.97 8.38 -22.55
C ALA A 329 8.19 7.40 -21.67
N LEU A 330 8.75 6.96 -20.54
CA LEU A 330 8.12 6.03 -19.60
C LEU A 330 7.08 6.68 -18.67
N LEU A 331 7.14 8.00 -18.49
CA LEU A 331 6.29 8.74 -17.56
C LEU A 331 4.77 8.52 -17.75
N PRO A 332 4.20 8.48 -18.98
CA PRO A 332 2.78 8.19 -19.17
C PRO A 332 2.38 6.81 -18.64
N ASP A 333 3.18 5.78 -18.88
CA ASP A 333 2.94 4.42 -18.40
C ASP A 333 3.05 4.36 -16.86
N PHE A 334 4.03 5.06 -16.30
CA PHE A 334 4.19 5.21 -14.85
C PHE A 334 2.96 5.84 -14.20
N CYS A 335 2.48 6.97 -14.74
CA CYS A 335 1.26 7.62 -14.27
C CYS A 335 0.01 6.76 -14.47
N ALA A 336 -0.07 5.97 -15.54
CA ALA A 336 -1.19 5.06 -15.78
C ALA A 336 -1.18 3.85 -14.84
N ALA A 337 0.00 3.39 -14.42
CA ALA A 337 0.18 2.30 -13.46
C ALA A 337 -0.08 2.75 -12.01
N GLY A 338 0.31 3.97 -11.64
CA GLY A 338 0.04 4.56 -10.33
C GLY A 338 -1.42 4.98 -10.16
N ASP A 339 -1.98 4.74 -8.97
CA ASP A 339 -3.31 5.23 -8.59
C ASP A 339 -3.28 6.50 -7.75
N LEU A 340 -2.13 6.77 -7.11
CA LEU A 340 -1.92 7.86 -6.18
C LEU A 340 -0.65 8.61 -6.56
N PRO A 341 -0.51 9.89 -6.14
CA PRO A 341 0.73 10.63 -6.31
C PRO A 341 1.92 9.87 -5.73
N PHE A 342 3.01 9.80 -6.48
CA PHE A 342 4.25 9.13 -6.09
C PHE A 342 5.38 10.15 -6.08
N ALA A 343 6.04 10.32 -4.93
CA ALA A 343 7.01 11.41 -4.74
C ALA A 343 8.45 11.05 -5.10
N VAL A 344 8.77 9.76 -5.26
CA VAL A 344 10.16 9.30 -5.43
C VAL A 344 10.44 9.00 -6.90
N SER A 345 11.46 9.62 -7.48
CA SER A 345 11.79 9.44 -8.91
C SER A 345 12.29 8.02 -9.24
N SER A 346 12.77 7.27 -8.25
CA SER A 346 13.24 5.88 -8.42
C SER A 346 12.16 4.94 -8.97
N GLY A 347 10.87 5.28 -8.82
CA GLY A 347 9.75 4.49 -9.36
C GLY A 347 9.82 4.28 -10.88
N LEU A 348 10.37 5.24 -11.64
CA LEU A 348 10.60 5.07 -13.08
C LEU A 348 11.66 4.01 -13.37
N GLY A 349 12.74 3.98 -12.58
CA GLY A 349 13.76 2.94 -12.65
C GLY A 349 13.20 1.55 -12.31
N VAL A 350 12.39 1.46 -11.26
CA VAL A 350 11.69 0.22 -10.88
C VAL A 350 10.81 -0.29 -12.03
N MET A 351 10.06 0.60 -12.68
CA MET A 351 9.23 0.23 -13.83
C MET A 351 10.08 -0.23 -15.02
N ALA A 352 11.19 0.43 -15.33
CA ALA A 352 12.11 0.00 -16.38
C ALA A 352 12.69 -1.40 -16.12
N VAL A 353 13.10 -1.67 -14.88
CA VAL A 353 13.53 -3.02 -14.45
C VAL A 353 12.41 -4.04 -14.61
N ALA A 354 11.19 -3.72 -14.17
CA ALA A 354 10.05 -4.63 -14.29
C ALA A 354 9.70 -4.96 -15.76
N HIS A 355 9.85 -3.98 -16.67
CA HIS A 355 9.69 -4.21 -18.10
C HIS A 355 10.77 -5.15 -18.65
N GLU A 356 12.04 -4.93 -18.28
CA GLU A 356 13.14 -5.78 -18.76
C GLU A 356 13.06 -7.20 -18.19
N ALA A 357 12.80 -7.34 -16.90
CA ALA A 357 12.58 -8.63 -16.24
C ALA A 357 11.45 -9.43 -16.91
N ARG A 358 10.35 -8.76 -17.31
CA ARG A 358 9.27 -9.40 -18.05
C ARG A 358 9.70 -9.91 -19.41
N LYS A 359 10.52 -9.17 -20.17
CA LYS A 359 11.05 -9.63 -21.47
C LYS A 359 11.88 -10.90 -21.31
N ASP A 360 12.52 -11.05 -20.17
CA ASP A 360 13.31 -12.22 -19.77
C ASP A 360 12.50 -13.40 -19.25
N GLY A 361 11.18 -13.26 -19.16
CA GLY A 361 10.31 -14.26 -18.55
C GLY A 361 10.41 -14.34 -17.02
N VAL A 362 11.07 -13.37 -16.38
CA VAL A 362 11.12 -13.26 -14.91
C VAL A 362 9.84 -12.58 -14.42
N LYS A 363 9.07 -13.30 -13.60
CA LYS A 363 7.78 -12.82 -13.06
C LYS A 363 7.86 -12.39 -11.60
N VAL A 364 8.92 -12.81 -10.90
CA VAL A 364 9.16 -12.53 -9.48
C VAL A 364 10.48 -11.78 -9.35
N LEU A 365 10.45 -10.64 -8.66
CA LEU A 365 11.64 -9.86 -8.33
C LEU A 365 11.70 -9.66 -6.82
N LEU A 366 12.79 -10.07 -6.20
CA LEU A 366 13.10 -9.74 -4.81
C LEU A 366 13.77 -8.37 -4.72
N THR A 367 13.43 -7.63 -3.67
CA THR A 367 13.98 -6.30 -3.36
C THR A 367 14.53 -6.29 -1.93
N GLY A 368 15.42 -5.33 -1.65
CA GLY A 368 15.91 -5.03 -0.30
C GLY A 368 15.09 -3.97 0.44
N ASP A 369 13.96 -3.52 -0.13
CA ASP A 369 13.10 -2.51 0.48
C ASP A 369 12.63 -2.91 1.89
N GLY A 370 12.52 -1.94 2.79
CA GLY A 370 12.16 -2.16 4.19
C GLY A 370 13.38 -2.27 5.13
N ALA A 371 14.59 -2.50 4.60
CA ALA A 371 15.79 -2.64 5.42
C ALA A 371 16.18 -1.32 6.09
N ASP A 372 16.14 -0.19 5.38
CA ASP A 372 16.45 1.12 5.95
C ASP A 372 15.50 1.50 7.10
N GLU A 373 14.20 1.18 6.95
CA GLU A 373 13.18 1.41 7.97
C GLU A 373 13.39 0.51 9.19
N ALA A 374 13.79 -0.75 8.98
CA ALA A 374 13.99 -1.72 10.06
C ALA A 374 15.31 -1.48 10.83
N PHE A 375 16.37 -1.06 10.15
CA PHE A 375 17.72 -0.95 10.73
C PHE A 375 18.22 0.48 10.90
N GLY A 376 17.43 1.48 10.52
CA GLY A 376 17.82 2.89 10.65
C GLY A 376 18.85 3.34 9.62
N GLY A 377 18.77 2.82 8.39
CA GLY A 377 19.78 3.02 7.35
C GLY A 377 19.76 4.40 6.68
N TYR A 378 18.67 5.16 6.82
CA TYR A 378 18.61 6.52 6.26
C TYR A 378 19.57 7.50 6.92
N SER A 379 20.28 8.27 6.09
CA SER A 379 21.25 9.28 6.52
C SER A 379 20.65 10.35 7.46
N TRP A 380 19.35 10.63 7.35
CA TRP A 380 18.68 11.59 8.23
C TRP A 380 18.50 11.11 9.67
N TYR A 381 18.60 9.81 9.97
CA TYR A 381 18.54 9.36 11.36
C TYR A 381 19.70 9.92 12.19
N LEU A 382 20.91 9.95 11.61
CA LEU A 382 22.09 10.59 12.21
C LEU A 382 21.87 12.10 12.39
N HIS A 383 21.22 12.75 11.42
CA HIS A 383 20.89 14.17 11.51
C HIS A 383 19.88 14.47 12.63
N LEU A 384 18.84 13.65 12.76
CA LEU A 384 17.83 13.77 13.82
C LEU A 384 18.43 13.55 15.21
N ASP A 385 19.35 12.59 15.36
CA ASP A 385 20.04 12.36 16.63
C ASP A 385 20.96 13.54 17.01
N ALA A 386 21.70 14.08 16.04
CA ALA A 386 22.48 15.30 16.21
C ALA A 386 21.61 16.53 16.54
N MET A 387 20.38 16.62 16.05
CA MET A 387 19.44 17.67 16.43
C MET A 387 18.90 17.49 17.85
N ARG A 388 18.62 16.25 18.28
CA ARG A 388 18.16 15.95 19.65
C ARG A 388 19.19 16.32 20.70
N SER A 389 20.48 16.11 20.41
CA SER A 389 21.58 16.52 21.29
C SER A 389 21.81 18.05 21.34
N ARG A 390 21.27 18.81 20.38
CA ARG A 390 21.35 20.29 20.30
C ARG A 390 20.17 21.04 20.93
N ARG A 391 19.29 20.37 21.67
CA ARG A 391 18.03 20.90 22.25
C ARG A 391 18.18 22.00 23.34
N SER A 392 19.30 22.72 23.41
CA SER A 392 19.41 23.93 24.25
C SER A 392 18.96 25.20 23.54
N ALA A 393 18.75 25.19 22.22
CA ALA A 393 18.24 26.35 21.48
C ALA A 393 16.72 26.19 21.22
N LYS A 394 15.95 27.26 21.48
CA LYS A 394 14.57 27.37 21.00
C LYS A 394 14.58 27.21 19.48
N PRO A 395 13.76 26.33 18.88
CA PRO A 395 13.66 26.27 17.44
C PRO A 395 13.09 27.59 16.94
N ASP A 396 13.80 28.27 16.04
CA ASP A 396 13.24 29.40 15.30
C ASP A 396 12.11 28.87 14.41
N GLU A 397 10.95 29.51 14.47
CA GLU A 397 9.84 29.24 13.55
C GLU A 397 10.25 29.69 12.14
N ALA A 398 10.85 28.78 11.37
CA ALA A 398 11.02 28.93 9.94
C ALA A 398 9.93 28.14 9.21
N PRO A 399 9.51 28.56 8.00
CA PRO A 399 8.71 27.69 7.15
C PRO A 399 9.56 26.47 6.78
N VAL A 400 9.29 25.32 7.39
CA VAL A 400 9.97 24.04 7.08
C VAL A 400 9.02 23.18 6.25
N SER A 401 9.43 22.86 5.03
CA SER A 401 8.94 21.73 4.24
C SER A 401 10.15 20.90 3.85
N PHE A 402 10.02 19.58 3.83
CA PHE A 402 11.10 18.64 3.48
C PHE A 402 11.69 18.89 2.07
N GLN A 403 11.00 19.66 1.22
CA GLN A 403 11.41 20.05 -0.12
C GLN A 403 11.96 21.50 -0.22
N ASN A 404 12.29 22.16 0.90
CA ASN A 404 12.65 23.59 0.89
C ASN A 404 14.04 23.96 0.34
N PHE A 405 14.79 23.02 -0.23
CA PHE A 405 16.09 23.34 -0.81
C PHE A 405 15.96 23.62 -2.31
N GLY A 406 15.79 24.89 -2.68
CA GLY A 406 16.06 25.31 -4.07
C GLY A 406 15.43 26.64 -4.50
N LEU A 407 14.21 26.96 -4.03
CA LEU A 407 13.50 28.17 -4.46
C LEU A 407 12.71 28.83 -3.32
N PRO A 408 12.81 30.17 -3.15
CA PRO A 408 11.89 30.94 -2.32
C PRO A 408 10.43 30.64 -2.68
N LEU A 409 9.51 30.70 -1.72
CA LEU A 409 8.07 30.43 -1.91
C LEU A 409 7.49 31.19 -3.12
N GLU A 410 7.87 32.46 -3.27
CA GLU A 410 7.46 33.31 -4.39
C GLU A 410 7.87 32.72 -5.75
N LYS A 411 9.12 32.23 -5.90
CA LYS A 411 9.59 31.61 -7.14
C LYS A 411 8.90 30.28 -7.43
N ARG A 412 8.52 29.53 -6.38
CA ARG A 412 7.74 28.29 -6.52
C ARG A 412 6.32 28.58 -7.00
N LEU A 413 5.67 29.58 -6.43
CA LEU A 413 4.34 30.00 -6.87
C LEU A 413 4.35 30.50 -8.31
N ILE A 414 5.39 31.23 -8.73
CA ILE A 414 5.60 31.61 -10.14
C ILE A 414 5.77 30.38 -11.04
N ALA A 415 6.59 29.41 -10.64
CA ALA A 415 6.82 28.19 -11.41
C ALA A 415 5.54 27.33 -11.53
N LEU A 416 4.79 27.17 -10.43
CA LEU A 416 3.51 26.48 -10.40
C LEU A 416 2.45 27.20 -11.24
N ALA A 417 2.38 28.53 -11.17
CA ALA A 417 1.48 29.33 -11.99
C ALA A 417 1.85 29.31 -13.48
N GLY A 418 3.12 29.08 -13.81
CA GLY A 418 3.61 28.88 -15.17
C GLY A 418 3.33 27.48 -15.74
N TYR A 419 2.97 26.51 -14.89
CA TYR A 419 2.59 25.16 -15.30
C TYR A 419 1.17 25.18 -15.89
N ALA A 420 1.07 25.35 -17.20
CA ALA A 420 -0.18 25.09 -17.89
C ALA A 420 -0.42 23.56 -17.92
N PRO A 421 -1.51 23.02 -17.32
CA PRO A 421 -1.80 21.60 -17.45
C PRO A 421 -1.95 21.25 -18.95
N PRO A 422 -1.55 20.03 -19.37
CA PRO A 422 -1.74 19.60 -20.75
C PRO A 422 -3.22 19.74 -21.08
N ARG A 423 -3.51 20.55 -22.11
CA ARG A 423 -4.87 20.74 -22.61
C ARG A 423 -5.35 19.41 -23.19
N GLY A 424 -6.16 18.69 -22.42
CA GLY A 424 -6.93 17.58 -22.96
C GLY A 424 -7.87 18.10 -24.06
N PRO A 425 -8.19 17.29 -25.07
CA PRO A 425 -9.14 17.69 -26.10
C PRO A 425 -10.53 17.81 -25.45
N GLY A 426 -11.03 19.04 -25.26
CA GLY A 426 -12.46 19.24 -24.98
C GLY A 426 -12.88 20.24 -23.90
N HIS A 427 -12.00 21.02 -23.27
CA HIS A 427 -12.45 22.04 -22.29
C HIS A 427 -12.01 23.46 -22.67
N GLY A 428 -13.01 24.32 -22.82
CA GLY A 428 -12.88 25.73 -23.20
C GLY A 428 -12.05 26.53 -22.21
N THR A 429 -11.41 27.57 -22.73
CA THR A 429 -10.48 28.47 -22.06
C THR A 429 -11.10 29.13 -20.83
N ILE A 430 -10.57 28.87 -19.64
CA ILE A 430 -10.72 29.74 -18.47
C ILE A 430 -9.58 30.76 -18.53
N THR A 431 -9.93 32.02 -18.79
CA THR A 431 -8.98 33.14 -18.78
C THR A 431 -8.66 33.53 -17.34
N PRO A 432 -7.38 33.62 -16.91
CA PRO A 432 -7.06 34.10 -15.56
C PRO A 432 -7.33 35.61 -15.45
N PRO A 433 -7.67 36.13 -14.25
CA PRO A 433 -7.95 37.55 -14.06
C PRO A 433 -6.67 38.39 -14.15
N ASN A 434 -6.80 39.54 -14.80
CA ASN A 434 -5.72 40.50 -15.06
C ASN A 434 -5.28 41.22 -13.75
N PRO A 435 -3.99 41.27 -13.37
CA PRO A 435 -3.56 41.79 -12.06
C PRO A 435 -3.48 43.32 -11.96
N LYS A 436 -3.96 44.07 -12.96
CA LYS A 436 -3.90 45.54 -12.95
C LYS A 436 -5.29 46.13 -12.83
N ASN A 437 -5.72 46.36 -11.58
CA ASN A 437 -6.57 47.49 -11.16
C ASN A 437 -6.74 47.45 -9.64
N GLY A 438 -5.75 48.00 -8.93
CA GLY A 438 -5.90 48.34 -7.52
C GLY A 438 -6.62 49.67 -7.40
N HIS A 439 -7.88 49.67 -6.97
CA HIS A 439 -8.51 50.78 -6.24
C HIS A 439 -9.77 50.27 -5.52
N CYS A 440 -9.68 50.10 -4.21
CA CYS A 440 -10.85 50.05 -3.34
C CYS A 440 -11.38 51.49 -3.13
N SER A 441 -12.66 51.70 -3.40
CA SER A 441 -13.43 52.80 -2.79
C SER A 441 -14.72 52.25 -2.18
N PRO A 442 -15.17 52.75 -1.01
CA PRO A 442 -16.34 52.22 -0.32
C PRO A 442 -17.60 53.07 -0.61
N ARG A 443 -18.73 52.44 -0.96
CA ARG A 443 -20.10 52.84 -0.52
C ARG A 443 -21.23 52.00 -1.14
N ASN A 444 -22.24 51.77 -0.28
CA ASN A 444 -23.65 51.42 -0.50
C ASN A 444 -23.99 50.04 -1.10
N ARG A 445 -24.54 49.08 -0.33
CA ARG A 445 -25.86 48.96 0.35
C ARG A 445 -26.98 48.37 -0.56
N SER A 446 -27.73 47.45 0.05
CA SER A 446 -28.99 46.77 -0.37
C SER A 446 -28.81 45.67 -1.42
N SER A 447 -29.31 44.44 -1.28
CA SER A 447 -30.48 43.87 -0.57
C SER A 447 -30.12 42.43 -0.09
N ALA A 448 -30.30 42.07 1.19
CA ALA A 448 -31.42 41.27 1.75
C ALA A 448 -31.81 40.06 0.87
N TRP A 449 -31.79 38.80 1.31
CA TRP A 449 -32.46 38.26 2.50
C TRP A 449 -31.76 37.03 3.09
N ALA A 450 -31.96 36.89 4.41
CA ALA A 450 -31.30 35.96 5.30
C ALA A 450 -32.29 34.93 5.89
N HIS A 451 -31.78 33.71 6.16
CA HIS A 451 -32.02 32.88 7.35
C HIS A 451 -33.42 32.25 7.57
N PRO A 452 -33.56 31.11 8.31
CA PRO A 452 -32.93 30.91 9.62
C PRO A 452 -32.41 29.50 10.01
N CYS A 453 -31.32 29.57 10.78
CA CYS A 453 -30.91 28.57 11.74
C CYS A 453 -31.81 28.68 12.98
N GLY A 454 -32.52 27.60 13.31
CA GLY A 454 -33.39 27.52 14.48
C GLY A 454 -32.59 27.27 15.77
N THR A 455 -32.70 28.19 16.73
CA THR A 455 -32.38 27.96 18.13
C THR A 455 -33.69 27.72 18.89
N SER A 456 -33.76 26.66 19.69
CA SER A 456 -34.81 26.50 20.71
C SER A 456 -34.17 26.51 22.10
N ARG A 457 -34.65 27.44 22.93
CA ARG A 457 -34.42 27.50 24.38
C ARG A 457 -35.27 26.43 25.07
N ARG A 458 -34.74 25.81 26.15
CA ARG A 458 -35.44 25.71 27.44
C ARG A 458 -34.52 25.22 28.58
N THR A 459 -34.29 26.14 29.52
CA THR A 459 -34.36 25.99 30.99
C THR A 459 -34.01 24.64 31.63
N ARG A 460 -33.02 24.62 32.54
CA ARG A 460 -33.01 23.74 33.72
C ARG A 460 -32.44 24.44 34.96
N THR A 461 -33.26 24.42 36.00
CA THR A 461 -33.01 24.73 37.39
C THR A 461 -32.22 23.61 38.08
N ALA A 462 -31.51 23.96 39.15
CA ALA A 462 -30.76 23.08 40.03
C ALA A 462 -31.67 22.35 41.04
N HIS A 463 -31.34 21.10 41.37
CA HIS A 463 -31.28 20.54 42.73
C HIS A 463 -30.65 19.14 42.69
N GLY A 464 -29.84 18.82 43.70
CA GLY A 464 -28.94 17.67 43.72
C GLY A 464 -29.42 16.44 44.49
N THR A 465 -28.80 15.31 44.11
CA THR A 465 -28.38 14.11 44.90
C THR A 465 -29.40 13.28 45.71
N PRO A 466 -29.12 11.99 46.06
CA PRO A 466 -28.06 11.03 45.65
C PRO A 466 -28.54 9.56 45.40
N SER A 467 -27.57 8.63 45.25
CA SER A 467 -27.62 7.14 45.33
C SER A 467 -27.79 6.40 43.99
N THR A 468 -27.13 5.27 43.65
CA THR A 468 -26.14 4.37 44.28
C THR A 468 -25.60 3.39 43.21
N THR A 469 -24.40 2.84 43.44
CA THR A 469 -23.85 1.51 43.03
C THR A 469 -23.46 1.14 41.58
N SER A 470 -22.18 0.71 41.48
CA SER A 470 -21.54 -0.29 40.58
C SER A 470 -21.60 -0.05 39.06
N GLY A 471 -20.57 -0.31 38.25
CA GLY A 471 -19.35 -1.08 38.40
C GLY A 471 -18.36 -0.75 37.27
N ARG A 472 -17.11 -1.17 37.49
CA ARG A 472 -15.92 -0.86 36.69
C ARG A 472 -16.02 -1.36 35.24
N ILE A 473 -15.76 -0.47 34.28
CA ILE A 473 -15.20 -0.82 32.96
C ILE A 473 -13.99 0.08 32.74
N ARG A 474 -12.78 -0.49 32.80
CA ARG A 474 -11.53 0.19 32.47
C ARG A 474 -11.42 0.30 30.95
N ARG A 475 -11.49 1.53 30.42
CA ARG A 475 -10.94 1.88 29.09
C ARG A 475 -9.71 2.74 29.31
N SER A 476 -8.53 2.21 29.00
CA SER A 476 -7.28 2.97 28.98
C SER A 476 -7.22 3.81 27.71
N ILE A 477 -7.48 5.11 27.87
CA ILE A 477 -7.25 6.13 26.85
C ILE A 477 -5.80 6.62 27.00
N PHE A 478 -5.02 6.54 25.93
CA PHE A 478 -3.77 7.27 25.75
C PHE A 478 -4.05 8.77 25.90
N ARG A 479 -3.63 9.36 27.03
CA ARG A 479 -3.59 10.82 27.21
C ARG A 479 -2.22 11.34 26.79
N SER A 480 -2.19 12.10 25.71
CA SER A 480 -1.13 13.05 25.40
C SER A 480 -1.03 14.06 26.56
N ARG A 481 0.13 14.11 27.22
CA ARG A 481 0.42 15.11 28.27
C ARG A 481 0.87 16.40 27.60
N CYS A 482 -0.03 17.38 27.50
CA CYS A 482 0.35 18.79 27.41
C CYS A 482 0.91 19.24 28.77
N TRP A 483 2.14 19.75 28.80
CA TRP A 483 2.70 20.43 29.96
C TRP A 483 2.23 21.89 30.01
N PRO A 484 1.75 22.41 31.16
CA PRO A 484 1.46 23.82 31.31
C PRO A 484 2.73 24.63 31.60
N ARG A 485 2.87 25.78 30.92
CA ARG A 485 3.82 26.84 31.26
C ARG A 485 3.50 27.35 32.67
N GLN A 486 4.47 27.32 33.58
CA GLN A 486 4.46 28.18 34.77
C GLN A 486 5.59 29.21 34.64
N THR A 487 5.19 30.46 34.84
CA THR A 487 5.99 31.66 34.95
C THR A 487 6.79 31.69 36.25
N ALA A 488 8.09 31.92 36.14
CA ALA A 488 8.90 32.78 37.01
C ALA A 488 10.21 33.10 36.27
#